data_AF-A0A3D3P7P2-F1
#
_entry.id   AF-A0A3D3P7P2-F1
#
_cell.length_a   1.000
_cell.length_b   1.000
_cell.length_c   1.000
_cell.angle_alpha   90.00
_cell.angle_beta   90.00
_cell.angle_gamma   90.00
#
_symmetry.space_group_name_H-M   'P 1'
#
loop_
_entity.id
_entity.type
_entity.pdbx_description
1 polymer ?
#
loop_
_entity_poly.entity_id
_entity_poly.type
_entity_poly.pdbx_seq_one_letter_code
_entity_poly.pdbx_strand_id
1 'polypeptide(L)' 'TTEVPKKKSVDTRILSTKIKEVKARHLRVHAKNLGTIPDWHQAKGRKAWLFIDEILVNPQRSRKNHR' A
#
# COMPACT_ATOMS: atom_id res chain seq x y z
N THR A 1 -16.41 -14.13 -30.37
CA THR A 1 -15.07 -13.85 -29.83
C THR A 1 -15.22 -13.50 -28.37
N THR A 2 -14.92 -14.43 -27.47
CA THR A 2 -15.04 -14.19 -26.02
C THR A 2 -13.77 -13.48 -25.59
N GLU A 3 -13.86 -12.16 -25.40
CA GLU A 3 -12.75 -11.38 -24.86
C GLU A 3 -12.47 -11.85 -23.43
N VAL A 4 -11.34 -12.53 -23.25
CA VAL A 4 -10.83 -12.90 -21.93
C VAL A 4 -10.49 -11.61 -21.19
N PRO A 5 -11.08 -11.33 -20.01
CA PRO A 5 -10.77 -10.10 -19.29
C PRO A 5 -9.30 -10.14 -18.89
N LYS A 6 -8.52 -9.17 -19.38
CA LYS A 6 -7.10 -8.99 -19.02
C LYS A 6 -7.00 -8.86 -17.50
N LYS A 7 -6.61 -9.93 -16.83
CA LYS A 7 -6.34 -9.97 -15.39
C LYS A 7 -5.20 -8.99 -15.12
N LYS A 8 -5.51 -7.81 -14.59
CA LYS A 8 -4.48 -6.84 -14.19
C LYS A 8 -3.57 -7.53 -13.16
N SER A 9 -2.32 -7.73 -13.56
CA SER A 9 -1.23 -8.17 -12.69
C SER A 9 -1.06 -7.15 -11.57
N VAL A 10 -1.19 -7.60 -10.32
CA VAL A 10 -0.86 -6.94 -9.04
C VAL A 10 -0.50 -5.44 -9.12
N ASP A 11 -1.38 -4.57 -8.59
CA ASP A 11 -1.13 -3.12 -8.42
C ASP A 11 -0.42 -2.88 -7.08
N THR A 12 0.85 -2.46 -7.12
CA THR A 12 1.60 -2.05 -5.93
C THR A 12 1.44 -0.55 -5.73
N ARG A 13 0.94 -0.14 -4.56
CA ARG A 13 0.75 1.28 -4.23
C ARG A 13 1.70 1.73 -3.14
N ILE A 14 2.34 2.89 -3.37
CA ILE A 14 3.14 3.57 -2.36
C ILE A 14 2.24 4.54 -1.60
N LEU A 15 2.14 4.34 -0.28
CA LEU A 15 1.51 5.29 0.62
C LEU A 15 2.61 6.10 1.32
N SER A 16 2.51 7.43 1.30
CA SER A 16 3.49 8.30 1.94
C SER A 16 2.79 9.45 2.63
N THR A 17 3.35 9.87 3.75
CA THR A 17 2.94 11.06 4.48
C THR A 17 4.15 11.72 5.12
N LYS A 18 4.07 13.03 5.35
CA LYS A 18 5.08 13.75 6.12
C LYS A 18 4.59 13.88 7.55
N ILE A 19 5.47 13.56 8.49
CA ILE A 19 5.25 13.82 9.91
C ILE A 19 6.12 15.00 10.34
N LYS A 20 5.75 15.66 11.43
CA LYS A 20 6.60 16.69 12.03
C LYS A 20 7.93 16.07 12.44
N GLU A 21 9.02 16.79 12.19
CA GLU A 21 10.35 16.34 12.59
C GLU A 21 10.44 16.16 14.10
N VAL A 22 10.94 15.01 14.51
CA VAL A 22 11.14 14.65 15.91
C VAL A 22 12.34 13.72 16.02
N LYS A 23 13.15 13.90 17.06
CA LYS A 23 14.21 12.96 17.41
C LYS A 23 13.58 11.77 18.13
N ALA A 24 13.68 10.58 17.54
CA ALA A 24 13.14 9.35 18.10
C ALA A 24 14.11 8.18 17.89
N ARG A 25 14.11 7.22 18.83
CA ARG A 25 14.88 5.97 18.72
C ARG A 25 14.05 4.83 18.10
N HIS A 26 12.73 4.88 18.22
CA HIS A 26 11.83 3.84 17.75
C HIS A 26 10.65 4.45 17.00
N LEU A 27 10.18 3.74 15.99
CA LEU A 27 8.97 4.07 15.23
C LEU A 27 7.97 2.91 15.38
N ARG A 28 6.71 3.23 15.66
CA ARG A 28 5.61 2.26 15.70
C ARG A 28 4.60 2.61 14.61
N VAL A 29 4.43 1.71 13.64
CA VAL A 29 3.52 1.89 12.52
C VAL A 29 2.24 1.08 12.75
N HIS A 30 1.09 1.72 12.63
CA HIS A 30 -0.21 1.06 12.71
C HIS A 30 -0.88 1.08 11.34
N ALA A 31 -1.02 -0.09 10.72
CA ALA A 31 -1.78 -0.26 9.49
C ALA A 31 -3.05 -1.08 9.80
N LYS A 32 -4.20 -0.59 9.33
CA LYS A 32 -5.48 -1.30 9.46
C LYS A 32 -5.92 -1.78 8.08
N ASN A 33 -6.29 -3.05 8.00
CA ASN A 33 -6.92 -3.61 6.82
C ASN A 33 -8.41 -3.22 6.78
N LEU A 34 -9.12 -3.67 5.75
CA LEU A 34 -10.56 -3.44 5.58
C LEU A 34 -11.42 -4.20 6.61
N GLY A 35 -10.83 -5.07 7.43
CA GLY A 35 -11.56 -5.98 8.32
C GLY A 35 -12.27 -7.06 7.52
N THR A 36 -13.53 -6.80 7.15
CA THR A 36 -14.39 -7.74 6.41
C THR A 36 -14.56 -7.27 4.97
N ILE A 37 -14.46 -8.20 4.02
CA ILE A 37 -14.59 -7.89 2.59
C ILE A 37 -16.04 -7.48 2.26
N PRO A 38 -16.27 -6.31 1.62
CA PRO A 38 -17.59 -5.80 1.26
C PRO A 38 -18.37 -6.68 0.27
N ASP A 39 -19.69 -6.46 0.20
CA ASP A 39 -20.63 -7.30 -0.55
C ASP A 39 -20.42 -7.32 -2.06
N TRP A 40 -19.83 -6.27 -2.62
CA TRP A 40 -19.59 -6.15 -4.05
C TRP A 40 -18.41 -7.01 -4.54
N HIS A 41 -17.59 -7.57 -3.64
CA HIS A 41 -16.41 -8.36 -4.01
C HIS A 41 -16.68 -9.87 -3.91
N GLN A 42 -16.12 -10.65 -4.85
CA GLN A 42 -16.30 -12.12 -4.92
C GLN A 42 -15.96 -12.88 -3.63
N ALA A 43 -15.07 -12.33 -2.80
CA ALA A 43 -14.69 -12.90 -1.51
C ALA A 43 -15.44 -12.30 -0.30
N LYS A 44 -16.65 -11.74 -0.51
CA LYS A 44 -17.46 -11.06 0.52
C LYS A 44 -17.57 -11.85 1.82
N GLY A 45 -17.65 -11.13 2.94
CA GLY A 45 -17.82 -11.70 4.27
C GLY A 45 -16.55 -12.36 4.87
N ARG A 46 -15.51 -12.59 4.06
CA ARG A 46 -14.22 -13.09 4.56
C ARG A 46 -13.38 -11.98 5.16
N LYS A 47 -12.37 -12.34 5.96
CA LYS A 47 -11.37 -11.40 6.48
C LYS A 47 -10.45 -10.92 5.35
N ALA A 48 -10.27 -9.61 5.26
CA ALA A 48 -9.36 -9.00 4.30
C ALA A 48 -7.90 -9.23 4.71
N TRP A 49 -7.03 -9.42 3.74
CA TRP A 49 -5.59 -9.53 4.00
C TRP A 49 -4.93 -8.19 3.71
N LEU A 50 -3.88 -7.85 4.47
CA LEU A 50 -3.05 -6.67 4.23
C LEU A 50 -1.62 -7.15 4.12
N PHE A 51 -0.99 -6.85 2.99
CA PHE A 51 0.41 -7.15 2.73
C PHE A 51 1.17 -5.84 2.68
N ILE A 52 2.34 -5.83 3.31
CA ILE A 52 3.28 -4.72 3.31
C ILE A 52 4.63 -5.33 2.97
N ASP A 53 5.34 -4.73 2.03
CA ASP A 53 6.69 -5.13 1.67
C ASP A 53 7.70 -4.28 2.47
N GLU A 54 7.75 -2.99 2.15
CA GLU A 54 8.74 -2.07 2.73
C GLU A 54 8.11 -0.93 3.53
N ILE A 55 8.77 -0.55 4.63
CA ILE A 55 8.53 0.69 5.37
C ILE A 55 9.77 1.56 5.24
N LEU A 56 9.65 2.64 4.48
CA LEU A 56 10.75 3.58 4.25
C LEU A 56 10.64 4.78 5.19
N VAL A 57 11.68 5.02 5.99
CA VAL A 57 11.78 6.20 6.88
C VAL A 57 12.75 7.21 6.27
N ASN A 58 12.26 8.42 6.01
CA ASN A 58 13.00 9.48 5.32
C ASN A 58 13.67 9.02 4.01
N PRO A 59 12.97 8.31 3.10
CA PRO A 59 13.58 7.90 1.84
C PRO A 59 14.00 9.11 1.03
N GLN A 60 15.23 9.08 0.51
CA GLN A 60 15.67 10.07 -0.45
C GLN A 60 14.87 9.88 -1.74
N ARG A 61 14.19 10.94 -2.21
CA ARG A 61 13.70 10.93 -3.60
C ARG A 61 14.92 10.98 -4.52
N SER A 62 14.96 10.10 -5.52
CA SER A 62 16.00 10.20 -6.54
C SER A 62 15.92 11.61 -7.15
N ARG A 63 17.06 12.32 -7.13
CA ARG A 63 17.18 13.58 -7.84
C ARG A 63 17.10 13.20 -9.32
N LYS A 64 15.93 13.37 -9.95
CA LYS A 64 15.89 13.47 -11.41
C LYS A 64 16.58 14.78 -11.78
N ASN A 65 17.90 14.70 -11.94
CA ASN A 65 18.67 15.73 -12.58
C ASN A 65 18.14 15.82 -14.01
N HIS A 66 17.36 16.87 -14.30
CA HIS A 66 17.12 17.29 -15.67
C HIS A 66 18.44 17.90 -16.12
N ARG A 67 19.24 17.11 -16.84
CA ARG A 67 20.20 17.63 -17.80
C ARG A 67 19.53 17.57 -19.17
#